data_AF-A0A7S2IP51-F1
#
_entry.id   AF-A0A7S2IP51-F1
#
_cell.length_a   1.000
_cell.length_b   1.000
_cell.length_c   1.000
_cell.angle_alpha   90.00
_cell.angle_beta   90.00
_cell.angle_gamma   90.00
#
_symmetry.space_group_name_H-M   'P 1'
#
loop_
_entity.id
_entity.type
_entity.pdbx_description
1 polymer ?
#
loop_
_entity_poly.entity_id
_entity_poly.type
_entity_poly.pdbx_seq_one_letter_code
_entity_poly.pdbx_strand_id
1 'polypeptide(L)'
;LAKDSSTGGLLLRESAQCPEEDEKAFQDVTKYTFFNTNNLWVDLVALKAIFDKHGGAIPLPVMKNSKTVDPRDKASTPVLQLETAMGAAISCFEGAAAIVIPRERFAPVKTTSDLVALRSDAYRVTEDFRITLAPSREGVPPTVKLDGRYKFVDAMETLIPAGAPSLVGCKSLTVEGEVTFAQGVVFKGSVVVKNGGGGLKTL
;
A
#
# COMPACT_ATOMS: atom_id res chain seq x y z
N LEU A 1 13.54 3.18 0.00
CA LEU A 1 14.64 3.88 -0.71
C LEU A 1 15.96 3.43 -0.11
N ALA A 2 16.97 3.16 -0.91
CA ALA A 2 18.29 2.72 -0.44
C ALA A 2 19.41 3.43 -1.23
N LYS A 3 20.66 3.28 -0.75
CA LYS A 3 21.86 3.74 -1.44
C LYS A 3 22.53 2.54 -2.09
N ASP A 4 22.86 2.67 -3.37
CA ASP A 4 23.62 1.67 -4.12
C ASP A 4 25.06 1.61 -3.57
N SER A 5 25.54 0.42 -3.25
CA SER A 5 26.88 0.25 -2.67
C SER A 5 28.01 0.46 -3.67
N SER A 6 27.74 0.35 -4.97
CA SER A 6 28.75 0.46 -6.03
C SER A 6 28.85 1.89 -6.59
N THR A 7 27.71 2.53 -6.84
CA THR A 7 27.64 3.86 -7.44
C THR A 7 27.46 4.97 -6.40
N GLY A 8 27.01 4.63 -5.19
CA GLY A 8 26.60 5.60 -4.18
C GLY A 8 25.31 6.36 -4.52
N GLY A 9 24.66 6.06 -5.65
CA GLY A 9 23.40 6.64 -6.07
C GLY A 9 22.21 6.13 -5.25
N LEU A 10 21.05 6.77 -5.41
CA LEU A 10 19.81 6.31 -4.80
C LEU A 10 19.16 5.23 -5.67
N LEU A 11 18.53 4.24 -5.03
CA LEU A 11 17.75 3.20 -5.69
C LEU A 11 16.44 2.90 -4.96
N LEU A 12 15.46 2.43 -5.72
CA LEU A 12 14.20 1.90 -5.23
C LEU A 12 14.25 0.37 -5.25
N ARG A 13 13.78 -0.26 -4.16
CA ARG A 13 13.57 -1.70 -4.06
C ARG A 13 12.10 -1.93 -3.73
N GLU A 14 11.34 -2.47 -4.67
CA GLU A 14 9.96 -2.87 -4.48
C GLU A 14 9.86 -4.28 -3.86
N SER A 15 8.69 -4.65 -3.32
CA SER A 15 8.49 -5.97 -2.72
C SER A 15 8.72 -7.11 -3.72
N ALA A 16 8.33 -6.92 -4.99
CA ALA A 16 8.55 -7.90 -6.06
C ALA A 16 10.03 -8.12 -6.42
N GLN A 17 10.93 -7.27 -5.92
CA GLN A 17 12.38 -7.37 -6.09
C GLN A 17 13.07 -7.91 -4.83
N CYS A 18 12.32 -8.20 -3.76
CA CYS A 18 12.86 -8.75 -2.52
C CYS A 18 12.90 -10.28 -2.58
N PRO A 19 14.08 -10.92 -2.46
CA PRO A 19 14.16 -12.37 -2.24
C PRO A 19 13.46 -12.78 -0.95
N GLU A 20 12.98 -14.02 -0.89
CA GLU A 20 12.23 -14.52 0.26
C GLU A 20 13.08 -14.55 1.54
N GLU A 21 14.36 -14.87 1.42
CA GLU A 21 15.34 -14.85 2.51
C GLU A 21 15.56 -13.45 3.11
N ASP A 22 15.28 -12.40 2.32
CA ASP A 22 15.50 -11.00 2.65
C ASP A 22 14.25 -10.30 3.20
N GLU A 23 13.08 -10.96 3.15
CA GLU A 23 11.77 -10.36 3.45
C GLU A 23 11.71 -9.78 4.88
N LYS A 24 12.30 -10.49 5.86
CA LYS A 24 12.38 -9.99 7.24
C LYS A 24 13.14 -8.67 7.33
N ALA A 25 14.24 -8.54 6.59
CA ALA A 25 15.01 -7.31 6.56
C ALA A 25 14.27 -6.22 5.78
N PHE A 26 13.56 -6.56 4.70
CA PHE A 26 12.74 -5.62 3.92
C PHE A 26 11.62 -4.99 4.74
N GLN A 27 10.99 -5.77 5.62
CA GLN A 27 9.94 -5.30 6.53
C GLN A 27 10.46 -4.57 7.77
N ASP A 28 11.77 -4.57 8.02
CA ASP A 28 12.38 -3.86 9.15
C ASP A 28 12.42 -2.35 8.88
N VAL A 29 11.43 -1.64 9.43
CA VAL A 29 11.27 -0.19 9.32
C VAL A 29 12.34 0.60 10.09
N THR A 30 13.13 -0.04 10.95
CA THR A 30 14.27 0.59 11.63
C THR A 30 15.53 0.56 10.77
N LYS A 31 15.63 -0.43 9.86
CA LYS A 31 16.70 -0.55 8.86
C LYS A 31 16.38 0.24 7.59
N TYR A 32 15.21 0.03 7.00
CA TYR A 32 14.74 0.76 5.82
C TYR A 32 13.69 1.80 6.22
N THR A 33 14.16 2.93 6.71
CA THR A 33 13.34 3.99 7.33
C THR A 33 12.59 4.88 6.33
N PHE A 34 12.96 4.85 5.05
CA PHE A 34 12.35 5.70 4.01
C PHE A 34 11.47 4.91 3.04
N PHE A 35 10.17 5.18 3.11
CA PHE A 35 9.16 4.60 2.22
C PHE A 35 8.85 5.53 1.04
N ASN A 36 8.83 4.98 -0.18
CA ASN A 36 8.48 5.75 -1.37
C ASN A 36 6.97 6.05 -1.38
N THR A 37 6.59 7.32 -1.44
CA THR A 37 5.17 7.74 -1.51
C THR A 37 4.62 7.71 -2.93
N ASN A 38 5.49 7.56 -3.94
CA ASN A 38 5.19 7.73 -5.36
C ASN A 38 4.77 9.17 -5.75
N ASN A 39 4.99 10.15 -4.88
CA ASN A 39 4.94 11.57 -5.21
C ASN A 39 6.28 11.97 -5.84
N LEU A 40 6.33 12.08 -7.17
CA LEU A 40 7.56 12.33 -7.93
C LEU A 40 7.50 13.70 -8.62
N TRP A 41 8.63 14.42 -8.60
CA TRP A 41 8.83 15.65 -9.36
C TRP A 41 9.90 15.38 -10.41
N VAL A 42 9.61 15.68 -11.66
CA VAL A 42 10.47 15.32 -12.79
C VAL A 42 10.67 16.54 -13.69
N ASP A 43 11.92 16.84 -14.00
CA ASP A 43 12.26 17.78 -15.07
C ASP A 43 12.01 17.11 -16.43
N LEU A 44 11.07 17.66 -17.19
CA LEU A 44 10.66 17.11 -18.48
C LEU A 44 11.74 17.24 -19.57
N VAL A 45 12.60 18.25 -19.50
CA VAL A 45 13.72 18.43 -20.44
C VAL A 45 14.78 17.37 -20.16
N ALA A 46 15.12 17.15 -18.89
CA ALA A 46 16.05 16.10 -18.49
C ALA A 46 15.48 14.70 -18.84
N LEU A 47 14.19 14.48 -18.61
CA LEU A 47 13.51 13.23 -18.99
C LEU A 47 13.62 12.99 -20.50
N LYS A 48 13.34 14.02 -21.32
CA LYS A 48 13.49 13.91 -22.78
C LYS A 48 14.92 13.55 -23.18
N ALA A 49 15.93 14.18 -22.57
CA ALA A 49 17.33 13.89 -22.86
C ALA A 49 17.70 12.43 -22.55
N ILE A 50 17.17 11.85 -21.47
CA ILE A 50 17.33 10.42 -21.15
C ILE A 50 16.69 9.55 -22.24
N PHE A 51 15.46 9.86 -22.66
CA PHE A 51 14.79 9.14 -23.75
C PHE A 51 15.61 9.17 -25.04
N ASP A 52 16.06 10.35 -25.47
CA ASP A 52 16.85 10.52 -26.70
C ASP A 52 18.16 9.70 -26.63
N LYS A 53 18.83 9.73 -25.47
CA LYS A 53 20.08 8.98 -25.22
C LYS A 53 19.89 7.46 -25.26
N HIS A 54 18.72 6.97 -24.83
CA HIS A 54 18.44 5.54 -24.65
C HIS A 54 17.47 4.98 -25.69
N GLY A 55 17.39 5.60 -26.89
CA GLY A 55 16.64 5.07 -28.02
C GLY A 55 15.12 5.06 -27.81
N GLY A 56 14.60 6.04 -27.06
CA GLY A 56 13.17 6.19 -26.81
C GLY A 56 12.65 5.46 -25.57
N ALA A 57 13.53 5.01 -24.66
CA ALA A 57 13.13 4.36 -23.41
C ALA A 57 13.95 4.85 -22.21
N ILE A 58 13.43 4.64 -21.00
CA ILE A 58 14.20 4.78 -19.76
C ILE A 58 14.70 3.38 -19.38
N PRO A 59 16.00 3.19 -19.07
CA PRO A 59 16.55 1.88 -18.70
C PRO A 59 16.19 1.47 -17.27
N LEU A 60 14.89 1.28 -17.01
CA LEU A 60 14.38 0.88 -15.70
C LEU A 60 14.62 -0.61 -15.42
N PRO A 61 14.89 -1.00 -14.16
CA PRO A 61 15.02 -2.40 -13.79
C PRO A 61 13.68 -3.13 -13.94
N VAL A 62 13.69 -4.26 -14.66
CA VAL A 62 12.51 -5.11 -14.83
C VAL A 62 12.24 -5.90 -13.55
N MET A 63 10.98 -5.93 -13.15
CA MET A 63 10.45 -6.76 -12.07
C MET A 63 9.66 -7.93 -12.68
N LYS A 64 9.82 -9.12 -12.10
CA LYS A 64 9.11 -10.34 -12.52
C LYS A 64 8.10 -10.70 -11.44
N ASN A 65 6.81 -10.55 -11.74
CA ASN A 65 5.75 -10.81 -10.77
C ASN A 65 4.98 -12.06 -11.17
N SER A 66 5.06 -13.12 -10.35
CA SER A 66 4.35 -14.37 -10.58
C SER A 66 2.87 -14.23 -10.24
N LYS A 67 2.00 -14.54 -11.20
CA LYS A 67 0.53 -14.46 -11.09
C LYS A 67 -0.15 -15.64 -11.76
N THR A 68 -1.47 -15.70 -11.63
CA THR A 68 -2.36 -16.49 -12.47
C THR A 68 -3.06 -15.55 -13.44
N VAL A 69 -3.39 -16.02 -14.65
CA VAL A 69 -4.00 -15.18 -15.71
C VAL A 69 -5.34 -14.60 -15.26
N ASP A 70 -6.12 -15.36 -14.50
CA ASP A 70 -7.26 -14.85 -13.75
C ASP A 70 -6.82 -14.68 -12.28
N PRO A 71 -6.78 -13.45 -11.73
CA PRO A 71 -6.39 -13.22 -10.34
C PRO A 71 -7.42 -13.71 -9.31
N ARG A 72 -8.66 -14.01 -9.73
CA ARG A 72 -9.72 -14.59 -8.90
C ARG A 72 -9.69 -16.12 -8.91
N ASP A 73 -9.24 -16.74 -9.99
CA ASP A 73 -9.08 -18.18 -10.11
C ASP A 73 -7.61 -18.61 -9.94
N LYS A 74 -7.30 -19.17 -8.76
CA LYS A 74 -5.97 -19.70 -8.43
C LYS A 74 -5.57 -20.93 -9.27
N ALA A 75 -6.52 -21.60 -9.93
CA ALA A 75 -6.25 -22.73 -10.81
C ALA A 75 -5.98 -22.30 -12.27
N SER A 76 -6.22 -21.04 -12.61
CA SER A 76 -5.97 -20.52 -13.95
C SER A 76 -4.46 -20.48 -14.28
N THR A 77 -4.15 -20.43 -15.58
CA THR A 77 -2.78 -20.55 -16.11
C THR A 77 -1.78 -19.62 -15.38
N PRO A 78 -0.68 -20.15 -14.82
CA PRO A 78 0.39 -19.33 -14.27
C PRO A 78 1.05 -18.46 -15.33
N VAL A 79 1.33 -17.20 -15.01
CA VAL A 79 1.95 -16.22 -15.90
C VAL A 79 2.97 -15.38 -15.14
N LEU A 80 3.90 -14.78 -15.90
CA LEU A 80 4.80 -13.75 -15.41
C LEU A 80 4.36 -12.40 -15.94
N GLN A 81 4.11 -11.44 -15.05
CA GLN A 81 3.95 -10.04 -15.41
C GLN A 81 5.31 -9.34 -15.32
N LEU A 82 5.74 -8.73 -16.43
CA LEU A 82 6.95 -7.92 -16.50
C LEU A 82 6.57 -6.47 -16.26
N GLU A 83 7.08 -5.91 -15.17
CA GLU A 83 6.70 -4.58 -14.67
C GLU A 83 7.94 -3.73 -14.44
N THR A 84 7.79 -2.41 -14.47
CA THR A 84 8.79 -1.45 -14.00
C THR A 84 8.13 -0.49 -13.02
N ALA A 85 8.90 0.04 -12.07
CA ALA A 85 8.40 1.02 -11.10
C ALA A 85 8.89 2.42 -11.49
N MET A 86 7.99 3.39 -11.60
CA MET A 86 8.37 4.76 -11.98
C MET A 86 9.37 5.39 -11.00
N GLY A 87 9.28 5.08 -9.70
CA GLY A 87 10.24 5.55 -8.70
C GLY A 87 11.64 4.94 -8.84
N ALA A 88 11.81 3.85 -9.59
CA ALA A 88 13.13 3.30 -9.90
C ALA A 88 13.92 4.20 -10.85
N ALA A 89 13.26 5.17 -11.50
CA ALA A 89 13.92 6.18 -12.32
C ALA A 89 14.88 7.07 -11.51
N ILE A 90 14.80 7.07 -10.17
CA ILE A 90 15.70 7.87 -9.31
C ILE A 90 17.18 7.55 -9.55
N SER A 91 17.53 6.35 -10.02
CA SER A 91 18.91 5.98 -10.38
C SER A 91 19.29 6.37 -11.82
N CYS A 92 18.33 6.82 -12.63
CA CYS A 92 18.53 7.20 -14.03
C CYS A 92 18.84 8.68 -14.23
N PHE A 93 18.62 9.54 -13.22
CA PHE A 93 18.87 10.98 -13.28
C PHE A 93 20.11 11.34 -12.47
N GLU A 94 21.06 12.03 -13.11
CA GLU A 94 22.15 12.67 -12.38
C GLU A 94 21.59 13.76 -11.46
N GLY A 95 22.07 13.79 -10.22
CA GLY A 95 21.58 14.76 -9.22
C GLY A 95 20.20 14.45 -8.63
N ALA A 96 19.62 13.29 -8.91
CA ALA A 96 18.36 12.88 -8.30
C ALA A 96 18.46 12.86 -6.76
N ALA A 97 17.41 13.36 -6.10
CA ALA A 97 17.34 13.47 -4.66
C ALA A 97 16.01 12.96 -4.12
N ALA A 98 15.97 12.66 -2.82
CA ALA A 98 14.75 12.34 -2.09
C ALA A 98 14.53 13.36 -0.98
N ILE A 99 13.27 13.74 -0.77
CA ILE A 99 12.84 14.65 0.29
C ILE A 99 11.87 13.94 1.23
N VAL A 100 12.12 14.07 2.54
CA VAL A 100 11.19 13.57 3.56
C VAL A 100 10.01 14.54 3.66
N ILE A 101 8.80 14.01 3.56
CA ILE A 101 7.56 14.80 3.62
C ILE A 101 6.69 14.35 4.80
N PRO A 102 5.81 15.22 5.32
CA PRO A 102 4.88 14.85 6.38
C PRO A 102 3.88 13.77 5.93
N ARG A 103 3.42 12.95 6.89
CA ARG A 103 2.51 11.81 6.63
C ARG A 103 1.20 12.20 5.95
N GLU A 104 0.72 13.42 6.16
CA GLU A 104 -0.51 13.94 5.53
C GLU A 104 -0.47 13.96 3.99
N ARG A 105 0.71 13.86 3.38
CA ARG A 105 0.88 13.76 1.91
C ARG A 105 0.82 12.32 1.39
N PHE A 106 0.48 11.35 2.25
CA PHE A 106 0.48 9.94 1.91
C PHE A 106 -0.64 9.15 2.62
N ALA A 107 -1.73 8.92 1.89
CA ALA A 107 -2.86 8.08 2.28
C ALA A 107 -3.00 6.89 1.29
N PRO A 108 -2.13 5.87 1.37
CA PRO A 108 -2.12 4.77 0.41
C PRO A 108 -3.33 3.86 0.58
N VAL A 109 -3.86 3.36 -0.54
CA VAL A 109 -4.77 2.21 -0.58
C VAL A 109 -4.18 1.16 -1.48
N LYS A 110 -3.68 0.06 -0.90
CA LYS A 110 -3.11 -1.08 -1.61
C LYS A 110 -3.96 -2.34 -1.45
N THR A 111 -4.71 -2.41 -0.37
CA THR A 111 -5.56 -3.54 0.02
C THR A 111 -6.96 -3.06 0.40
N THR A 112 -7.89 -4.00 0.49
CA THR A 112 -9.22 -3.74 1.05
C THR A 112 -9.17 -3.34 2.53
N SER A 113 -8.16 -3.79 3.28
CA SER A 113 -7.90 -3.31 4.65
C SER A 113 -7.63 -1.81 4.67
N ASP A 114 -6.79 -1.32 3.75
CA ASP A 114 -6.50 0.12 3.64
C ASP A 114 -7.75 0.91 3.24
N LEU A 115 -8.58 0.34 2.36
CA LEU A 115 -9.81 0.97 1.91
C LEU A 115 -10.85 1.10 3.04
N VAL A 116 -10.99 0.07 3.88
CA VAL A 116 -11.85 0.13 5.09
C VAL A 116 -11.34 1.22 6.04
N ALA A 117 -10.02 1.31 6.26
CA ALA A 117 -9.44 2.37 7.06
C ALA A 117 -9.73 3.76 6.45
N LEU A 118 -9.49 3.94 5.14
CA LEU A 118 -9.69 5.21 4.44
C LEU A 118 -11.16 5.68 4.46
N ARG A 119 -12.12 4.74 4.36
CA ARG A 119 -13.55 5.03 4.39
C ARG A 119 -14.09 5.31 5.81
N SER A 120 -13.35 4.95 6.84
CA SER A 120 -13.74 5.23 8.23
C SER A 120 -13.47 6.68 8.63
N ASP A 121 -13.95 7.07 9.81
CA ASP A 121 -13.65 8.35 10.45
C ASP A 121 -12.19 8.52 10.92
N ALA A 122 -11.33 7.52 10.72
CA ALA A 122 -9.89 7.66 10.94
C ALA A 122 -9.23 8.63 9.93
N TYR A 123 -9.88 8.85 8.78
CA TYR A 123 -9.47 9.82 7.77
C TYR A 123 -10.57 10.86 7.56
N ARG A 124 -10.16 12.03 7.09
CA ARG A 124 -11.04 13.18 6.82
C ARG A 124 -10.74 13.78 5.45
N VAL A 125 -11.74 14.41 4.87
CA VAL A 125 -11.59 15.28 3.71
C VAL A 125 -11.24 16.68 4.21
N THR A 126 -10.17 17.27 3.68
CA THR A 126 -9.76 18.65 3.97
C THR A 126 -10.49 19.66 3.08
N GLU A 127 -10.40 20.95 3.38
CA GLU A 127 -11.02 22.03 2.58
C GLU A 127 -10.52 22.05 1.13
N ASP A 128 -9.26 21.65 0.91
CA ASP A 128 -8.65 21.49 -0.41
C ASP A 128 -8.83 20.07 -0.99
N PHE A 129 -9.83 19.33 -0.52
CA PHE A 129 -10.26 18.03 -1.03
C PHE A 129 -9.23 16.90 -0.95
N ARG A 130 -8.23 17.00 -0.06
CA ARG A 130 -7.31 15.89 0.24
C ARG A 130 -7.91 14.97 1.28
N ILE A 131 -7.48 13.70 1.23
CA ILE A 131 -7.76 12.74 2.30
C ILE A 131 -6.55 12.72 3.23
N THR A 132 -6.75 13.08 4.50
CA THR A 132 -5.70 13.11 5.51
C THR A 132 -6.13 12.33 6.75
N LEU A 133 -5.16 11.83 7.50
CA LEU A 133 -5.44 11.17 8.77
C LEU A 133 -6.05 12.19 9.75
N ALA A 134 -7.00 11.75 10.58
CA ALA A 134 -7.57 12.58 11.62
C ALA A 134 -6.46 13.08 12.58
N PRO A 135 -6.42 14.36 12.96
CA PRO A 135 -5.37 14.92 13.83
C PRO A 135 -5.23 14.19 15.17
N SER A 136 -6.34 13.70 15.72
CA SER A 136 -6.39 12.90 16.96
C SER A 136 -5.64 11.57 16.90
N ARG A 137 -5.23 11.13 15.71
CA ARG A 137 -4.41 9.93 15.50
C ARG A 137 -2.91 10.20 15.48
N GLU A 138 -2.48 11.46 15.56
CA GLU A 138 -1.07 11.85 15.70
C GLU A 138 -0.14 11.23 14.64
N GLY A 139 -0.63 11.12 13.41
CA GLY A 139 0.14 10.55 12.29
C GLY A 139 0.20 9.02 12.24
N VAL A 140 -0.43 8.30 13.18
CA VAL A 140 -0.45 6.84 13.23
C VAL A 140 -1.80 6.28 12.74
N PRO A 141 -1.86 5.72 11.52
CA PRO A 141 -3.09 5.12 11.00
C PRO A 141 -3.48 3.84 11.78
N PRO A 142 -4.77 3.48 11.83
CA PRO A 142 -5.19 2.21 12.40
C PRO A 142 -4.63 1.04 11.60
N THR A 143 -4.12 0.02 12.28
CA THR A 143 -3.70 -1.23 11.62
C THR A 143 -4.92 -2.11 11.37
N VAL A 144 -5.34 -2.27 10.12
CA VAL A 144 -6.46 -3.14 9.75
C VAL A 144 -5.94 -4.41 9.07
N LYS A 145 -6.38 -5.57 9.53
CA LYS A 145 -6.08 -6.87 8.95
C LYS A 145 -7.39 -7.63 8.70
N LEU A 146 -7.79 -7.72 7.45
CA LEU A 146 -8.95 -8.51 7.05
C LEU A 146 -8.52 -9.93 6.65
N ASP A 147 -9.40 -10.91 6.93
CA ASP A 147 -9.31 -12.27 6.39
C ASP A 147 -9.18 -12.24 4.86
N GLY A 148 -8.42 -13.19 4.28
CA GLY A 148 -8.20 -13.29 2.85
C GLY A 148 -9.48 -13.42 2.01
N ARG A 149 -10.61 -13.83 2.62
CA ARG A 149 -11.93 -13.80 1.97
C ARG A 149 -12.37 -12.40 1.53
N TYR A 150 -11.95 -11.35 2.25
CA TYR A 150 -12.28 -9.96 1.95
C TYR A 150 -11.25 -9.29 1.04
N LYS A 151 -10.40 -10.07 0.35
CA LYS A 151 -9.34 -9.55 -0.54
C LYS A 151 -9.90 -8.73 -1.70
N PHE A 152 -11.06 -9.10 -2.23
CA PHE A 152 -11.71 -8.40 -3.33
C PHE A 152 -12.74 -7.41 -2.82
N VAL A 153 -12.97 -6.33 -3.57
CA VAL A 153 -13.84 -5.22 -3.17
C VAL A 153 -15.27 -5.70 -2.93
N ASP A 154 -15.84 -6.49 -3.84
CA ASP A 154 -17.17 -7.08 -3.72
C ASP A 154 -17.34 -7.88 -2.41
N ALA A 155 -16.35 -8.70 -2.06
CA ALA A 155 -16.36 -9.41 -0.79
C ALA A 155 -16.18 -8.47 0.41
N MET A 156 -15.36 -7.43 0.31
CA MET A 156 -15.23 -6.42 1.37
C MET A 156 -16.51 -5.62 1.59
N GLU A 157 -17.28 -5.32 0.53
CA GLU A 157 -18.57 -4.63 0.68
C GLU A 157 -19.59 -5.47 1.48
N THR A 158 -19.48 -6.82 1.51
CA THR A 158 -20.33 -7.66 2.38
C THR A 158 -19.96 -7.56 3.86
N LEU A 159 -18.70 -7.21 4.16
CA LEU A 159 -18.24 -6.92 5.53
C LEU A 159 -18.79 -5.59 6.03
N ILE A 160 -18.90 -4.57 5.16
CA ILE A 160 -19.34 -3.22 5.53
C ILE A 160 -20.54 -2.73 4.70
N PRO A 161 -21.68 -3.45 4.67
CA PRO A 161 -22.80 -3.12 3.80
C PRO A 161 -23.45 -1.77 4.14
N ALA A 162 -23.31 -1.32 5.38
CA ALA A 162 -23.80 -0.01 5.86
C ALA A 162 -22.70 1.07 5.91
N GLY A 163 -21.53 0.82 5.32
CA GLY A 163 -20.34 1.68 5.41
C GLY A 163 -19.34 1.23 6.47
N ALA A 164 -18.15 1.85 6.45
CA ALA A 164 -17.06 1.49 7.34
C ALA A 164 -17.40 1.76 8.83
N PRO A 165 -16.93 0.93 9.76
CA PRO A 165 -17.06 1.20 11.19
C PRO A 165 -16.22 2.41 11.60
N SER A 166 -16.51 2.99 12.77
CA SER A 166 -15.63 4.02 13.35
C SER A 166 -14.31 3.39 13.81
N LEU A 167 -13.20 3.98 13.35
CA LEU A 167 -11.81 3.57 13.62
C LEU A 167 -10.93 4.71 14.15
N VAL A 168 -11.46 5.92 14.35
CA VAL A 168 -10.70 7.05 14.91
C VAL A 168 -10.18 6.79 16.32
N GLY A 169 -10.79 5.86 17.07
CA GLY A 169 -10.30 5.36 18.36
C GLY A 169 -9.55 4.02 18.29
N CYS A 170 -9.45 3.41 17.12
CA CYS A 170 -8.92 2.06 16.92
C CYS A 170 -7.40 2.08 16.69
N LYS A 171 -6.64 1.35 17.50
CA LYS A 171 -5.22 1.06 17.27
C LYS A 171 -5.05 -0.05 16.24
N SER A 172 -5.76 -1.15 16.40
CA SER A 172 -5.69 -2.28 15.46
C SER A 172 -7.02 -3.04 15.40
N LEU A 173 -7.42 -3.45 14.20
CA LEU A 173 -8.57 -4.31 13.95
C LEU A 173 -8.14 -5.53 13.14
N THR A 174 -8.30 -6.73 13.69
CA THR A 174 -8.15 -7.98 12.96
C THR A 174 -9.51 -8.66 12.81
N VAL A 175 -9.88 -9.04 11.59
CA VAL A 175 -11.14 -9.75 11.30
C VAL A 175 -10.81 -11.13 10.74
N GLU A 176 -11.29 -12.18 11.40
CA GLU A 176 -11.12 -13.58 11.01
C GLU A 176 -12.49 -14.25 10.86
N GLY A 177 -12.71 -14.96 9.75
CA GLY A 177 -14.00 -15.63 9.50
C GLY A 177 -15.06 -14.74 8.85
N GLU A 178 -16.26 -15.31 8.67
CA GLU A 178 -17.39 -14.69 7.96
C GLU A 178 -18.16 -13.72 8.86
N VAL A 179 -18.04 -12.42 8.62
CA VAL A 179 -18.54 -11.36 9.49
C VAL A 179 -19.14 -10.25 8.63
N THR A 180 -20.18 -9.60 9.13
CA THR A 180 -20.67 -8.33 8.62
C THR A 180 -20.85 -7.35 9.77
N PHE A 181 -20.55 -6.09 9.54
CA PHE A 181 -20.70 -5.02 10.52
C PHE A 181 -22.04 -4.33 10.34
N ALA A 182 -22.80 -4.24 11.43
CA ALA A 182 -23.99 -3.43 11.51
C ALA A 182 -23.63 -1.94 11.43
N GLN A 183 -24.66 -1.12 11.16
CA GLN A 183 -24.51 0.32 11.18
C GLN A 183 -24.12 0.81 12.58
N GLY A 184 -23.15 1.73 12.66
CA GLY A 184 -22.77 2.38 13.91
C GLY A 184 -21.79 1.60 14.78
N VAL A 185 -21.19 0.51 14.29
CA VAL A 185 -20.10 -0.19 14.99
C VAL A 185 -18.91 0.76 15.22
N VAL A 186 -18.40 0.78 16.45
CA VAL A 186 -17.26 1.59 16.88
C VAL A 186 -16.17 0.70 17.48
N PHE A 187 -14.97 0.72 16.90
CA PHE A 187 -13.82 0.02 17.45
C PHE A 187 -12.87 0.97 18.17
N LYS A 188 -12.41 0.57 19.36
CA LYS A 188 -11.46 1.32 20.19
C LYS A 188 -10.32 0.42 20.65
N GLY A 189 -9.09 0.94 20.68
CA GLY A 189 -7.92 0.16 21.09
C GLY A 189 -7.57 -0.96 20.10
N SER A 190 -7.15 -2.11 20.61
CA SER A 190 -6.79 -3.28 19.79
C SER A 190 -7.89 -4.33 19.87
N VAL A 191 -8.54 -4.61 18.73
CA VAL A 191 -9.71 -5.49 18.63
C VAL A 191 -9.43 -6.64 17.67
N VAL A 192 -9.84 -7.84 18.06
CA VAL A 192 -9.88 -9.03 17.20
C VAL A 192 -11.33 -9.51 17.14
N VAL A 193 -11.90 -9.51 15.94
CA VAL A 193 -13.22 -10.08 15.65
C VAL A 193 -13.01 -11.42 14.98
N LYS A 194 -13.37 -12.50 15.67
CA LYS A 194 -13.18 -13.87 15.17
C LYS A 194 -14.49 -14.63 15.13
N ASN A 195 -14.92 -15.00 13.93
CA ASN A 195 -15.97 -16.00 13.74
C ASN A 195 -15.33 -17.37 13.47
N GLY A 196 -15.32 -18.23 14.49
CA GLY A 196 -14.87 -19.62 14.38
C GLY A 196 -15.97 -20.62 14.04
N GLY A 197 -17.22 -20.17 13.88
CA GLY A 197 -18.38 -21.02 13.57
C GLY A 197 -18.70 -21.04 12.07
N GLY A 198 -19.71 -21.85 11.72
CA GLY A 198 -20.28 -21.86 10.36
C GLY A 198 -21.23 -20.67 10.14
N GLY A 199 -21.13 -20.06 8.95
CA GLY A 199 -22.04 -19.03 8.46
C GLY A 199 -21.74 -17.61 8.97
N LEU A 200 -22.40 -16.65 8.32
CA LEU A 200 -22.27 -15.22 8.59
C LEU A 200 -22.68 -14.85 10.02
N LYS A 201 -21.86 -14.01 10.68
CA LYS A 201 -22.18 -13.37 11.96
C LYS A 201 -22.23 -11.86 11.78
N THR A 202 -23.30 -11.24 12.28
CA THR A 202 -23.42 -9.78 12.34
C THR A 202 -22.90 -9.28 13.68
N LEU A 203 -22.03 -8.27 13.63
CA LEU A 203 -21.58 -7.51 14.79
C LEU A 203 -22.29 -6.16 14.85
#